data_AF-K3YDX2-F1
#
_entry.id   AF-K3YDX2-F1
#
_cell.length_a   1.000
_cell.length_b   1.000
_cell.length_c   1.000
_cell.angle_alpha   90.00
_cell.angle_beta   90.00
_cell.angle_gamma   90.00
#
_symmetry.space_group_name_H-M   'P 1'
#
loop_
_entity.id
_entity.type
_entity.pdbx_description
1 polymer ?
#
loop_
_entity_poly.entity_id
_entity_poly.type
_entity_poly.pdbx_seq_one_letter_code
_entity_poly.pdbx_strand_id
1 'polypeptide(L)'
;MMICWLKAFEAFEDKTSAINPDTGVNEQLARMITDCIKPDQKLAVGSHEYKEIIEKTMKISCLHDSTVMEVMWGLKNCMHHYVPAELTKDDRPLMSEGMKRVLDKHRFDYKPEIINDRIIEAGKHLKNISGINSEGWDLLKLATALKMVCYPEDFFN
;
A
#
# COMPACT_ATOMS: atom_id res chain seq x y z
N MET A 1 6.41 2.91 15.56
CA MET A 1 6.80 1.53 15.21
C MET A 1 6.66 1.38 13.70
N MET A 2 7.76 1.16 12.98
CA MET A 2 7.75 0.99 11.52
C MET A 2 7.66 -0.51 11.23
N ILE A 3 6.65 -0.93 10.46
CA ILE A 3 6.32 -2.35 10.24
C ILE A 3 7.13 -2.96 9.08
N CYS A 4 7.69 -2.11 8.20
CA CYS A 4 8.52 -2.51 7.07
C CYS A 4 9.83 -1.72 7.06
N TRP A 5 10.91 -2.32 6.55
CA TRP A 5 12.21 -1.66 6.38
C TRP A 5 12.65 -1.78 4.93
N LEU A 6 13.20 -0.69 4.37
CA LEU A 6 13.83 -0.74 3.06
C LEU A 6 15.08 -1.60 3.12
N LYS A 7 15.13 -2.65 2.31
CA LYS A 7 16.28 -3.57 2.21
C LYS A 7 17.25 -3.17 1.10
N ALA A 8 16.70 -2.88 -0.07
CA ALA A 8 17.42 -2.39 -1.23
C ALA A 8 16.49 -1.53 -2.09
N PHE A 9 17.08 -0.66 -2.88
CA PHE A 9 16.38 0.19 -3.83
C PHE A 9 17.23 0.33 -5.08
N GLU A 10 16.58 0.28 -6.24
CA GLU A 10 17.21 0.45 -7.54
C GLU A 10 16.30 1.33 -8.40
N ALA A 11 16.88 2.36 -9.01
CA ALA A 11 16.15 3.26 -9.90
C ALA A 11 16.41 2.87 -11.35
N PHE A 12 15.35 2.81 -12.14
CA PHE A 12 15.42 2.57 -13.58
C PHE A 12 14.72 3.73 -14.28
N GLU A 13 15.44 4.44 -15.16
CA GLU A 13 14.84 5.49 -16.00
C GLU A 13 13.73 4.92 -16.88
N ASP A 14 13.99 3.74 -17.47
CA ASP A 14 13.01 2.95 -18.21
C ASP A 14 12.65 1.68 -17.44
N LYS A 15 11.41 1.62 -16.95
CA LYS A 15 10.88 0.46 -16.22
C LYS A 15 10.83 -0.82 -17.08
N THR A 16 10.66 -0.68 -18.40
CA THR A 16 10.64 -1.83 -19.31
C THR A 16 12.02 -2.47 -19.47
N SER A 17 13.10 -1.68 -19.32
CA SER A 17 14.47 -2.19 -19.28
C SER A 17 14.77 -3.04 -18.03
N ALA A 18 13.99 -2.84 -16.95
CA ALA A 18 14.16 -3.56 -15.69
C ALA A 18 13.47 -4.93 -15.73
N ILE A 19 12.26 -4.99 -16.28
CA ILE A 19 11.45 -6.20 -16.33
C ILE A 19 10.45 -6.14 -17.49
N ASN A 20 10.47 -7.13 -18.38
CA ASN A 20 9.48 -7.29 -19.44
C ASN A 20 9.38 -8.75 -19.91
N PRO A 21 8.30 -9.13 -20.63
CA PRO A 21 8.09 -10.51 -21.07
C PRO A 21 9.16 -11.07 -22.02
N ASP A 22 9.82 -10.21 -22.80
CA ASP A 22 10.74 -10.61 -23.87
C ASP A 22 12.16 -10.87 -23.33
N THR A 23 12.68 -9.96 -22.51
CA THR A 23 14.05 -10.03 -21.96
C THR A 23 14.11 -10.56 -20.54
N GLY A 24 12.95 -10.75 -19.88
CA GLY A 24 12.88 -11.25 -18.51
C GLY A 24 13.23 -10.18 -17.48
N VAL A 25 13.99 -10.57 -16.46
CA VAL A 25 14.45 -9.69 -15.37
C VAL A 25 15.87 -9.22 -15.66
N ASN A 26 16.09 -7.91 -15.62
CA ASN A 26 17.41 -7.29 -15.75
C ASN A 26 18.42 -7.86 -14.73
N GLU A 27 19.68 -8.03 -15.12
CA GLU A 27 20.72 -8.62 -14.25
C GLU A 27 20.95 -7.86 -12.94
N GLN A 28 20.80 -6.53 -12.95
CA GLN A 28 20.95 -5.71 -11.75
C GLN A 28 19.76 -5.93 -10.79
N LEU A 29 18.53 -5.92 -11.34
CA LEU A 29 17.32 -6.23 -10.56
C LEU A 29 17.35 -7.66 -10.02
N ALA A 30 17.78 -8.63 -10.83
CA ALA A 30 17.90 -10.02 -10.44
C ALA A 30 18.88 -10.20 -9.28
N ARG A 31 20.07 -9.59 -9.35
CA ARG A 31 21.06 -9.59 -8.27
C ARG A 31 20.52 -8.97 -6.99
N MET A 32 19.88 -7.81 -7.09
CA MET A 32 19.28 -7.14 -5.93
C MET A 32 18.23 -8.04 -5.24
N ILE A 33 17.37 -8.70 -6.03
CA ILE A 33 16.37 -9.62 -5.49
C ILE A 33 17.06 -10.81 -4.81
N THR A 34 18.05 -11.46 -5.44
CA THR A 34 18.74 -12.62 -4.86
C THR A 34 19.50 -12.30 -3.57
N ASP A 35 20.07 -11.10 -3.47
CA ASP A 35 20.79 -10.67 -2.26
C ASP A 35 19.83 -10.36 -1.10
N CYS A 36 18.57 -10.05 -1.40
CA CYS A 36 17.56 -9.69 -0.41
C CYS A 36 16.73 -10.88 0.11
N ILE A 37 16.59 -11.94 -0.69
CA ILE A 37 15.75 -13.10 -0.34
C ILE A 37 16.57 -14.26 0.21
N LYS A 38 16.03 -14.98 1.19
CA LYS A 38 16.62 -16.23 1.67
C LYS A 38 16.14 -17.41 0.81
N PRO A 39 16.86 -18.55 0.82
CA PRO A 39 16.35 -19.80 0.25
C PRO A 39 14.93 -20.11 0.77
N ASP A 40 14.07 -20.61 -0.11
CA ASP A 40 12.66 -20.96 0.13
C ASP A 40 11.72 -19.81 0.53
N GLN A 41 12.21 -18.58 0.62
CA GLN A 41 11.38 -17.40 0.87
C GLN A 41 10.60 -17.01 -0.39
N LYS A 42 9.29 -16.75 -0.24
CA LYS A 42 8.48 -16.21 -1.33
C LYS A 42 8.64 -14.70 -1.46
N LEU A 43 8.77 -14.21 -2.70
CA LEU A 43 8.78 -12.78 -3.00
C LEU A 43 7.34 -12.26 -3.20
N ALA A 44 6.90 -11.29 -2.41
CA ALA A 44 5.63 -10.61 -2.64
C ALA A 44 5.77 -9.63 -3.82
N VAL A 45 4.93 -9.77 -4.85
CA VAL A 45 5.01 -8.97 -6.09
C VAL A 45 3.68 -8.26 -6.36
N GLY A 46 3.72 -6.95 -6.59
CA GLY A 46 2.53 -6.12 -6.81
C GLY A 46 1.88 -6.24 -8.20
N SER A 47 2.54 -6.90 -9.16
CA SER A 47 2.03 -7.16 -10.51
C SER A 47 2.03 -8.65 -10.80
N HIS A 48 0.90 -9.16 -11.31
CA HIS A 48 0.77 -10.56 -11.71
C HIS A 48 1.72 -10.92 -12.86
N GLU A 49 1.80 -10.05 -13.87
CA GLU A 49 2.72 -10.22 -15.00
C GLU A 49 4.18 -10.27 -14.53
N TYR A 50 4.58 -9.37 -13.64
CA TYR A 50 5.94 -9.37 -13.10
C TYR A 50 6.23 -10.61 -12.27
N LYS A 51 5.24 -11.12 -11.52
CA LYS A 51 5.36 -12.41 -10.86
C LYS A 51 5.69 -13.50 -11.87
N GLU A 52 4.94 -13.64 -12.96
CA GLU A 52 5.18 -14.69 -13.95
C GLU A 52 6.57 -14.58 -14.59
N ILE A 53 7.01 -13.36 -14.91
CA ILE A 53 8.34 -13.11 -15.47
C ILE A 53 9.45 -13.49 -14.47
N ILE A 54 9.32 -13.09 -13.21
CA ILE A 54 10.29 -13.38 -12.15
C ILE A 54 10.37 -14.89 -11.88
N GLU A 55 9.23 -15.57 -11.72
CA GLU A 55 9.19 -17.02 -11.47
C GLU A 55 9.80 -17.79 -12.66
N LYS A 56 9.51 -17.38 -13.89
CA LYS A 56 10.06 -17.99 -15.12
C LYS A 56 11.58 -17.81 -15.22
N THR A 57 12.07 -16.59 -14.98
CA THR A 57 13.46 -16.18 -15.20
C THR A 57 14.39 -16.65 -14.08
N MET A 58 13.99 -16.40 -12.82
CA MET A 58 14.87 -16.57 -11.66
C MET A 58 14.62 -17.88 -10.90
N LYS A 59 13.55 -18.62 -11.22
CA LYS A 59 13.13 -19.85 -10.52
C LYS A 59 12.87 -19.67 -9.02
N ILE A 60 12.47 -18.46 -8.61
CA ILE A 60 12.03 -18.16 -7.25
C ILE A 60 10.52 -18.24 -7.16
N SER A 61 9.96 -18.59 -5.99
CA SER A 61 8.50 -18.57 -5.79
C SER A 61 8.04 -17.18 -5.41
N CYS A 62 6.94 -16.72 -6.01
CA CYS A 62 6.34 -15.42 -5.71
C CYS A 62 4.95 -15.57 -5.07
N LEU A 63 4.52 -14.53 -4.36
CA LEU A 63 3.18 -14.36 -3.83
C LEU A 63 2.51 -13.15 -4.47
N HIS A 64 1.28 -13.35 -4.95
CA HIS A 64 0.43 -12.30 -5.50
C HIS A 64 -1.01 -12.65 -5.15
N ASP A 65 -1.51 -12.05 -4.09
CA ASP A 65 -2.88 -12.22 -3.59
C ASP A 65 -3.42 -10.87 -3.06
N SER A 66 -4.66 -10.86 -2.59
CA SER A 66 -5.27 -9.64 -2.06
C SER A 66 -4.51 -9.05 -0.87
N THR A 67 -3.85 -9.88 -0.06
CA THR A 67 -3.05 -9.41 1.07
C THR A 67 -1.80 -8.68 0.58
N VAL A 68 -1.10 -9.24 -0.42
CA VAL A 68 0.03 -8.57 -1.07
C VAL A 68 -0.40 -7.24 -1.69
N MET A 69 -1.56 -7.19 -2.34
CA MET A 69 -2.06 -5.95 -2.93
C MET A 69 -2.32 -4.86 -1.90
N GLU A 70 -2.93 -5.19 -0.75
CA GLU A 70 -3.12 -4.24 0.35
C GLU A 70 -1.78 -3.76 0.94
N VAL A 71 -0.80 -4.65 1.09
CA VAL A 71 0.55 -4.28 1.56
C VAL A 71 1.23 -3.35 0.55
N MET A 72 1.18 -3.66 -0.75
CA MET A 72 1.77 -2.82 -1.80
C MET A 72 1.10 -1.45 -1.87
N TRP A 73 -0.23 -1.39 -1.67
CA TRP A 73 -0.96 -0.13 -1.55
C TRP A 73 -0.47 0.71 -0.36
N GLY A 74 -0.30 0.08 0.82
CA GLY A 74 0.21 0.74 2.02
C GLY A 74 1.66 1.22 1.84
N LEU A 75 2.50 0.40 1.22
CA LEU A 75 3.88 0.75 0.88
C LEU A 75 3.94 1.94 -0.07
N LYS A 76 3.09 1.99 -1.10
CA LYS A 76 3.03 3.13 -2.05
C LYS A 76 2.65 4.44 -1.34
N ASN A 77 1.73 4.39 -0.38
CA ASN A 77 1.37 5.55 0.44
C ASN A 77 2.50 6.01 1.37
N CYS A 78 3.27 5.06 1.90
CA CYS A 78 4.39 5.34 2.81
C CYS A 78 5.74 5.51 2.09
N MET A 79 5.79 5.40 0.75
CA MET A 79 7.03 5.31 -0.01
C MET A 79 7.94 6.54 0.20
N HIS A 80 7.37 7.71 0.49
CA HIS A 80 8.08 8.95 0.79
C HIS A 80 8.96 8.88 2.05
N HIS A 81 8.70 7.93 2.96
CA HIS A 81 9.56 7.67 4.11
C HIS A 81 10.77 6.78 3.77
N TYR A 82 10.68 5.98 2.72
CA TYR A 82 11.71 5.04 2.31
C TYR A 82 12.57 5.58 1.17
N VAL A 83 11.96 6.30 0.23
CA VAL A 83 12.61 6.85 -0.97
C VAL A 83 12.10 8.28 -1.23
N PRO A 84 12.57 9.29 -0.47
CA PRO A 84 11.99 10.63 -0.46
C PRO A 84 12.10 11.41 -1.79
N ALA A 85 13.09 11.07 -2.63
CA ALA A 85 13.37 11.77 -3.89
C ALA A 85 12.48 11.34 -5.08
N GLU A 86 11.78 10.21 -4.98
CA GLU A 86 11.20 9.51 -6.13
C GLU A 86 9.67 9.66 -6.26
N LEU A 87 9.04 10.55 -5.49
CA LEU A 87 7.57 10.67 -5.49
C LEU A 87 7.08 12.08 -5.75
N THR A 88 6.14 12.17 -6.68
CA THR A 88 5.22 13.30 -6.76
C THR A 88 4.01 13.03 -5.85
N LYS A 89 3.40 14.09 -5.29
CA LYS A 89 2.25 13.96 -4.37
C LYS A 89 1.02 13.29 -5.01
N ASP A 90 0.96 13.25 -6.34
CA ASP A 90 -0.16 12.76 -7.16
C ASP A 90 -0.17 11.24 -7.36
N ASP A 91 0.95 10.54 -7.13
CA ASP A 91 1.05 9.09 -7.39
C ASP A 91 0.47 8.21 -6.27
N ARG A 92 -0.06 8.81 -5.21
CA ARG A 92 -0.54 8.10 -4.02
C ARG A 92 -1.92 7.49 -4.27
N PRO A 93 -2.08 6.16 -4.15
CA PRO A 93 -3.35 5.51 -4.40
C PRO A 93 -4.34 5.85 -3.29
N LEU A 94 -5.53 6.32 -3.69
CA LEU A 94 -6.48 6.97 -2.80
C LEU A 94 -7.31 6.01 -1.93
N MET A 95 -7.53 4.77 -2.39
CA MET A 95 -8.44 3.81 -1.75
C MET A 95 -7.84 2.41 -1.72
N SER A 96 -7.82 1.77 -0.55
CA SER A 96 -7.50 0.34 -0.42
C SER A 96 -8.78 -0.50 -0.54
N GLU A 97 -8.67 -1.78 -0.88
CA GLU A 97 -9.84 -2.68 -0.92
C GLU A 97 -10.43 -2.89 0.47
N GLY A 98 -9.60 -2.89 1.51
CA GLY A 98 -10.06 -2.91 2.90
C GLY A 98 -10.93 -1.68 3.22
N MET A 99 -10.47 -0.48 2.86
CA MET A 99 -11.23 0.75 3.07
C MET A 99 -12.52 0.78 2.26
N LYS A 100 -12.48 0.37 0.99
CA LYS A 100 -13.66 0.25 0.13
C LYS A 100 -14.73 -0.65 0.75
N ARG A 101 -14.34 -1.85 1.22
CA ARG A 101 -15.26 -2.78 1.88
C ARG A 101 -15.94 -2.19 3.11
N VAL A 102 -15.20 -1.39 3.90
CA VAL A 102 -15.78 -0.69 5.06
C VAL A 102 -16.81 0.34 4.59
N LEU A 103 -16.47 1.18 3.61
CA LEU A 103 -17.39 2.21 3.11
C LEU A 103 -18.65 1.64 2.46
N ASP A 104 -18.48 0.59 1.64
CA ASP A 104 -19.57 -0.13 0.99
C ASP A 104 -20.51 -0.77 2.04
N LYS A 105 -19.95 -1.40 3.08
CA LYS A 105 -20.72 -1.97 4.20
C LYS A 105 -21.61 -0.94 4.87
N HIS A 106 -21.14 0.30 4.95
CA HIS A 106 -21.87 1.42 5.56
C HIS A 106 -22.66 2.28 4.57
N ARG A 107 -22.72 1.87 3.29
CA ARG A 107 -23.44 2.55 2.19
C ARG A 107 -23.06 4.02 2.04
N PHE A 108 -21.81 4.37 2.31
CA PHE A 108 -21.31 5.70 1.99
C PHE A 108 -21.15 5.81 0.48
N ASP A 109 -21.95 6.67 -0.16
CA ASP A 109 -21.71 7.06 -1.55
C ASP A 109 -20.44 7.91 -1.61
N TYR A 110 -19.40 7.48 -2.32
CA TYR A 110 -18.17 8.25 -2.45
C TYR A 110 -17.65 8.28 -3.88
N LYS A 111 -17.10 9.45 -4.25
CA LYS A 111 -16.34 9.63 -5.48
C LYS A 111 -14.85 9.48 -5.18
N PRO A 112 -14.10 8.65 -5.92
CA PRO A 112 -12.67 8.43 -5.69
C PRO A 112 -11.85 9.72 -5.65
N GLU A 113 -12.25 10.75 -6.41
CA GLU A 113 -11.53 12.03 -6.48
C GLU A 113 -11.71 12.91 -5.22
N ILE A 114 -12.67 12.60 -4.34
CA ILE A 114 -13.11 13.45 -3.21
C ILE A 114 -12.76 12.81 -1.87
N ILE A 115 -11.98 11.72 -1.87
CA ILE A 115 -11.68 10.96 -0.65
C ILE A 115 -10.94 11.83 0.38
N ASN A 116 -9.98 12.67 -0.03
CA ASN A 116 -9.28 13.58 0.90
C ASN A 116 -10.22 14.60 1.55
N ASP A 117 -11.08 15.25 0.76
CA ASP A 117 -12.01 16.26 1.28
C ASP A 117 -13.07 15.63 2.20
N ARG A 118 -13.55 14.42 1.86
CA ARG A 118 -14.51 13.66 2.69
C ARG A 118 -13.87 13.05 3.92
N ILE A 119 -12.59 12.71 3.89
CA ILE A 119 -11.82 12.31 5.08
C ILE A 119 -11.64 13.51 6.03
N ILE A 120 -11.33 14.69 5.48
CA ILE A 120 -11.27 15.94 6.24
C ILE A 120 -12.65 16.26 6.83
N GLU A 121 -13.72 16.07 6.07
CA GLU A 121 -15.10 16.24 6.53
C GLU A 121 -15.49 15.21 7.60
N ALA A 122 -15.10 13.94 7.44
CA ALA A 122 -15.30 12.89 8.44
C ALA A 122 -14.54 13.18 9.73
N GLY A 123 -13.32 13.72 9.64
CA GLY A 123 -12.56 14.22 10.80
C GLY A 123 -13.24 15.40 11.50
N LYS A 124 -13.82 16.34 10.74
CA LYS A 124 -14.64 17.44 11.29
C LYS A 124 -15.90 16.90 11.99
N HIS A 125 -16.58 15.93 11.41
CA HIS A 125 -17.73 15.27 12.03
C HIS A 125 -17.33 14.48 13.28
N LEU A 126 -16.21 13.76 13.27
CA LEU A 126 -15.65 13.08 14.44
C LEU A 126 -15.42 14.08 15.58
N LYS A 127 -14.80 15.24 15.28
CA LYS A 127 -14.61 16.32 16.25
C LYS A 127 -15.93 16.83 16.82
N ASN A 128 -16.96 16.97 15.99
CA ASN A 128 -18.27 17.45 16.44
C ASN A 128 -19.00 16.44 17.34
N ILE A 129 -18.89 15.14 17.07
CA ILE A 129 -19.63 14.09 17.78
C ILE A 129 -18.89 13.62 19.04
N SER A 130 -17.55 13.54 18.98
CA SER A 130 -16.71 12.96 20.04
C SER A 130 -15.78 13.96 20.73
N GLY A 131 -15.65 15.18 20.22
CA GLY A 131 -14.66 16.16 20.70
C GLY A 131 -13.21 15.87 20.26
N ILE A 132 -12.96 14.77 19.57
CA ILE A 132 -11.60 14.35 19.16
C ILE A 132 -11.11 15.23 18.02
N ASN A 133 -10.03 16.00 18.26
CA ASN A 133 -9.37 16.75 17.19
C ASN A 133 -8.52 15.82 16.33
N SER A 134 -8.90 15.64 15.07
CA SER A 134 -8.22 14.75 14.12
C SER A 134 -7.34 15.51 13.11
N GLU A 135 -6.95 16.75 13.43
CA GLU A 135 -6.06 17.54 12.58
C GLU A 135 -4.67 16.89 12.48
N GLY A 136 -4.16 16.74 11.25
CA GLY A 136 -2.89 16.06 10.99
C GLY A 136 -2.92 14.54 11.15
N TRP A 137 -4.10 13.94 11.35
CA TRP A 137 -4.24 12.49 11.40
C TRP A 137 -4.17 11.89 9.99
N ASP A 138 -3.45 10.78 9.87
CA ASP A 138 -3.50 9.94 8.69
C ASP A 138 -4.85 9.18 8.61
N LEU A 139 -5.14 8.70 7.40
CA LEU A 139 -6.38 8.00 7.08
C LEU A 139 -6.65 6.80 8.00
N LEU A 140 -5.60 6.08 8.39
CA LEU A 140 -5.74 4.91 9.25
C LEU A 140 -6.19 5.32 10.66
N LYS A 141 -5.63 6.41 11.22
CA LYS A 141 -6.07 6.97 12.50
C LYS A 141 -7.51 7.46 12.46
N LEU A 142 -7.90 8.13 11.37
CA LEU A 142 -9.28 8.59 11.19
C LEU A 142 -10.27 7.42 11.10
N ALA A 143 -9.98 6.41 10.28
CA ALA A 143 -10.80 5.21 10.16
C ALA A 143 -10.89 4.44 11.48
N THR A 144 -9.78 4.35 12.23
CA THR A 144 -9.73 3.69 13.54
C THR A 144 -10.59 4.42 14.56
N ALA A 145 -10.48 5.75 14.66
CA ALA A 145 -11.31 6.51 15.59
C ALA A 145 -12.79 6.50 15.22
N LEU A 146 -13.13 6.56 13.93
CA LEU A 146 -14.50 6.35 13.46
C LEU A 146 -15.03 4.98 13.90
N LYS A 147 -14.22 3.92 13.75
CA LYS A 147 -14.59 2.58 14.20
C LYS A 147 -14.80 2.52 15.71
N MET A 148 -13.92 3.13 16.51
CA MET A 148 -14.03 3.16 17.98
C MET A 148 -15.24 3.95 18.48
N VAL A 149 -15.57 5.08 17.84
CA VAL A 149 -16.72 5.91 18.21
C VAL A 149 -18.04 5.24 17.82
N CYS A 150 -18.10 4.60 16.66
CA CYS A 150 -19.32 3.97 16.16
C CYS A 150 -19.56 2.56 16.71
N TYR A 151 -18.49 1.84 17.10
CA TYR A 151 -18.52 0.43 17.52
C TYR A 151 -17.49 0.17 18.65
N PRO A 152 -17.71 0.71 19.86
CA PRO A 152 -16.74 0.58 20.96
C PRO A 152 -16.54 -0.88 21.43
N GLU A 153 -17.57 -1.71 21.35
CA GLU A 153 -17.55 -3.13 21.73
C GLU A 153 -16.53 -4.00 20.96
N ASP A 154 -16.09 -3.57 19.79
CA ASP A 154 -15.07 -4.26 18.98
C ASP A 154 -13.64 -4.10 19.52
N PHE A 155 -13.42 -3.22 20.51
CA PHE A 155 -12.09 -2.88 21.01
C PHE A 155 -11.87 -3.18 22.50
N PHE A 156 -12.92 -3.48 23.26
CA PHE A 156 -12.87 -3.68 24.71
C PHE A 156 -13.24 -5.11 25.15
N ASN A 157 -13.20 -6.09 24.23
CA ASN A 157 -13.34 -7.52 24.53
C ASN A 157 -11.99 -8.24 24.44
#